data_AF-A0A0C2FDT1-F1
#
_entry.id   AF-A0A0C2FDT1-F1
#
_cell.length_a   1.000
_cell.length_b   1.000
_cell.length_c   1.000
_cell.angle_alpha   90.00
_cell.angle_beta   90.00
_cell.angle_gamma   90.00
#
_symmetry.space_group_name_H-M   'P 1'
#
loop_
_entity.id
_entity.type
_entity.pdbx_description
1 polymer ?
#
loop_
_entity_poly.entity_id
_entity_poly.type
_entity_poly.pdbx_seq_one_letter_code
_entity_poly.pdbx_strand_id
1 'polypeptide(L)'
;RLSEHVHIASQCSLVWNENYEDCRQLCVRRSDVRHWSCPFRIDRIGSFHITMRDADETPRFVRVEVILNSAVFCVTFTDAEYYPPPIRIENQSDVPVLYQQQSEGPIGQHLRTICKARSHIDYAWDDLYGSRRIVLQ
;
A
#
# COMPACT_ATOMS: atom_id res chain seq x y z
N ARG A 1 -22.91 5.62 14.22
CA ARG A 1 -21.44 5.79 14.30
C ARG A 1 -21.08 6.79 13.21
N LEU A 2 -20.50 7.94 13.58
CA LEU A 2 -19.95 8.91 12.62
C LEU A 2 -18.86 8.22 11.79
N SER A 3 -18.76 8.56 10.50
CA SER A 3 -17.88 7.91 9.54
C SER A 3 -16.46 7.70 10.08
N GLU A 4 -15.97 6.45 10.06
CA GLU A 4 -14.61 6.03 10.49
C GLU A 4 -13.50 6.48 9.51
N HIS A 5 -13.84 7.31 8.53
CA HIS A 5 -12.94 7.72 7.46
C HIS A 5 -12.90 9.23 7.36
N VAL A 6 -11.70 9.75 7.10
CA VAL A 6 -11.50 11.16 6.84
C VAL A 6 -11.04 11.36 5.39
N HIS A 7 -11.59 12.39 4.75
CA HIS A 7 -11.19 12.81 3.42
C HIS A 7 -10.17 13.93 3.52
N ILE A 8 -9.05 13.77 2.82
CA ILE A 8 -7.98 14.76 2.76
C ILE A 8 -7.82 15.16 1.29
N ALA A 9 -7.90 16.46 1.01
CA ALA A 9 -7.64 17.00 -0.32
C ALA A 9 -6.12 17.15 -0.55
N SER A 10 -5.71 17.24 -1.81
CA SER A 10 -4.31 17.50 -2.16
C SER A 10 -3.83 18.81 -1.54
N GLN A 11 -2.58 18.85 -1.07
CA GLN A 11 -1.96 20.04 -0.46
C GLN A 11 -2.66 20.53 0.82
N CYS A 12 -3.40 19.66 1.51
CA CYS A 12 -4.01 19.96 2.80
C CYS A 12 -3.28 19.27 3.96
N SER A 13 -3.39 19.87 5.14
CA SER A 13 -2.99 19.29 6.41
C SER A 13 -4.23 19.10 7.29
N LEU A 14 -4.34 17.96 7.95
CA LEU A 14 -5.41 17.68 8.90
C LEU A 14 -4.80 17.22 10.22
N VAL A 15 -5.31 17.76 11.33
CA VAL A 15 -5.02 17.25 12.66
C VAL A 15 -6.15 16.31 13.06
N TRP A 16 -5.78 15.09 13.45
CA TRP A 16 -6.69 14.08 13.95
C TRP A 16 -6.13 13.53 15.26
N ASN A 17 -6.97 13.47 16.28
CA ASN A 17 -6.59 13.00 17.61
C ASN A 17 -7.28 11.66 17.85
N GLU A 18 -6.48 10.63 18.13
CA GLU A 18 -6.96 9.32 18.55
C GLU A 18 -6.19 8.83 19.77
N ASN A 19 -6.82 7.92 20.51
CA ASN A 19 -6.08 7.18 21.52
C ASN A 19 -5.14 6.16 20.84
N TYR A 20 -3.84 6.33 21.05
CA TYR A 20 -2.80 5.47 20.48
C TYR A 20 -2.62 4.14 21.23
N GLU A 21 -3.18 3.99 22.44
CA GLU A 21 -3.07 2.75 23.25
C GLU A 21 -3.51 1.49 22.49
N ASP A 22 -4.43 1.64 21.54
CA ASP A 22 -4.96 0.56 20.72
C ASP A 22 -4.02 0.12 19.57
N CYS A 23 -2.84 0.73 19.38
CA CYS A 23 -1.94 0.48 18.25
C CYS A 23 -2.66 0.55 16.88
N ARG A 24 -3.60 1.50 16.73
CA ARG A 24 -4.44 1.57 15.52
C ARG A 24 -3.59 1.76 14.27
N GLN A 25 -3.93 0.99 13.26
CA GLN A 25 -3.33 1.08 11.93
C GLN A 25 -4.18 1.98 11.04
N LEU A 26 -3.55 2.61 10.06
CA LEU A 26 -4.21 3.37 9.01
C LEU A 26 -4.33 2.55 7.73
N CYS A 27 -5.48 2.67 7.08
CA CYS A 27 -5.67 2.26 5.70
C CYS A 27 -5.93 3.51 4.87
N VAL A 28 -5.42 3.53 3.64
CA VAL A 28 -5.60 4.66 2.72
C VAL A 28 -6.22 4.15 1.43
N ARG A 29 -7.08 4.97 0.84
CA ARG A 29 -7.65 4.75 -0.48
C ARG A 29 -7.71 6.08 -1.21
N ARG A 30 -7.11 6.15 -2.39
CA ARG A 30 -7.35 7.28 -3.29
C ARG A 30 -8.80 7.26 -3.77
N SER A 31 -9.39 8.42 -3.99
CA SER A 31 -10.80 8.52 -4.42
C SER A 31 -11.09 7.77 -5.73
N ASP A 32 -10.10 7.70 -6.63
CA ASP A 32 -10.14 7.07 -7.94
C ASP A 32 -9.82 5.56 -7.93
N VAL A 33 -9.50 4.97 -6.78
CA VAL A 33 -9.11 3.55 -6.68
C VAL A 33 -10.17 2.76 -5.90
N ARG A 34 -10.49 1.55 -6.37
CA ARG A 34 -11.55 0.72 -5.78
C ARG A 34 -11.22 0.17 -4.39
N HIS A 35 -10.03 -0.38 -4.19
CA HIS A 35 -9.68 -1.11 -2.97
C HIS A 35 -8.76 -0.29 -2.05
N TRP A 36 -8.98 -0.41 -0.74
CA TRP A 36 -8.10 0.16 0.29
C TRP A 36 -6.74 -0.53 0.31
N SER A 37 -5.72 0.17 0.80
CA SER A 37 -4.46 -0.46 1.16
C SER A 37 -4.65 -1.46 2.31
N CYS A 38 -3.69 -2.37 2.49
CA CYS A 38 -3.57 -3.05 3.77
C CYS A 38 -3.24 -2.03 4.89
N PRO A 39 -3.53 -2.38 6.16
CA PRO A 39 -3.25 -1.51 7.29
C PRO A 39 -1.75 -1.32 7.51
N PHE A 40 -1.32 -0.08 7.79
CA PHE A 40 0.04 0.23 8.23
C PHE A 40 0.05 0.99 9.55
N ARG A 41 1.10 0.85 10.35
CA ARG A 41 1.26 1.52 11.64
C ARG A 41 1.90 2.89 11.46
N ILE A 42 1.40 3.88 12.21
CA ILE A 42 1.92 5.25 12.20
C ILE A 42 3.06 5.49 13.21
N ASP A 43 3.35 4.54 14.10
CA ASP A 43 4.55 4.61 14.95
C ASP A 43 5.83 4.14 14.24
N ARG A 44 5.72 3.62 13.03
CA ARG A 44 6.86 3.22 12.22
C ARG A 44 7.41 4.43 11.47
N ILE A 45 8.26 5.19 12.16
CA ILE A 45 9.00 6.32 11.59
C ILE A 45 9.82 5.86 10.38
N GLY A 46 9.74 6.60 9.29
CA GLY A 46 10.45 6.34 8.05
C GLY A 46 9.57 6.55 6.82
N SER A 47 10.10 6.19 5.66
CA SER A 47 9.41 6.31 4.38
C SER A 47 9.23 4.94 3.73
N PHE A 48 8.05 4.68 3.19
CA PHE A 48 7.71 3.41 2.56
C PHE A 48 6.63 3.60 1.51
N HIS A 49 6.38 2.56 0.71
CA HIS A 49 5.29 2.53 -0.25
C HIS A 49 4.15 1.68 0.29
N ILE A 50 2.92 2.17 0.12
CA ILE A 50 1.71 1.36 0.30
C ILE A 50 1.06 1.15 -1.05
N THR A 51 0.43 -0.02 -1.22
CA THR A 51 -0.21 -0.43 -2.46
C THR A 51 -1.72 -0.39 -2.31
N MET A 52 -2.41 0.07 -3.34
CA MET A 52 -3.87 -0.01 -3.51
C MET A 52 -4.16 -0.66 -4.86
N ARG A 53 -5.35 -1.25 -5.02
CA ARG A 53 -5.74 -1.95 -6.25
C ARG A 53 -6.97 -1.30 -6.87
N ASP A 54 -6.87 -1.00 -8.16
CA ASP A 54 -8.01 -0.52 -8.91
C ASP A 54 -8.96 -1.67 -9.31
N ALA A 55 -10.08 -1.37 -9.97
CA ALA A 55 -11.09 -2.33 -10.37
C ALA A 55 -10.57 -3.39 -11.36
N ASP A 56 -9.51 -3.07 -12.10
CA ASP A 56 -8.78 -3.95 -13.02
C ASP A 56 -7.56 -4.63 -12.36
N GLU A 57 -7.46 -4.55 -11.03
CA GLU A 57 -6.37 -5.13 -10.20
C GLU A 57 -5.00 -4.46 -10.41
N THR A 58 -4.94 -3.38 -11.19
CA THR A 58 -3.72 -2.60 -11.41
C THR A 58 -3.22 -2.03 -10.06
N PRO A 59 -1.96 -2.30 -9.67
CA PRO A 59 -1.37 -1.71 -8.48
C PRO A 59 -1.18 -0.21 -8.66
N ARG A 60 -1.56 0.56 -7.63
CA ARG A 60 -1.25 1.98 -7.48
C ARG A 60 -0.47 2.16 -6.19
N PHE A 61 0.66 2.86 -6.26
CA PHE A 61 1.48 3.14 -5.09
C PHE A 61 1.25 4.55 -4.58
N VAL A 62 1.34 4.71 -3.27
CA VAL A 62 1.51 6.01 -2.62
C VAL A 62 2.72 5.90 -1.71
N ARG A 63 3.59 6.90 -1.77
CA ARG A 63 4.67 7.03 -0.80
C ARG A 63 4.08 7.59 0.49
N VAL A 64 4.35 6.91 1.59
CA VAL A 64 4.04 7.36 2.94
C VAL A 64 5.34 7.73 3.61
N GLU A 65 5.35 8.87 4.30
CA GLU A 65 6.41 9.25 5.20
C GLU A 65 5.84 9.56 6.57
N VAL A 66 6.40 8.90 7.57
CA VAL A 66 6.04 9.09 8.97
C VAL A 66 7.24 9.71 9.67
N ILE A 67 7.04 10.89 10.26
CA ILE A 67 8.02 11.52 11.15
C ILE A 67 7.39 11.76 12.53
N LEU A 68 8.21 11.73 13.57
CA LEU A 68 7.80 12.15 14.91
C LEU A 68 8.30 13.57 15.14
N ASN A 69 7.38 14.53 15.19
CA ASN A 69 7.67 15.91 15.54
C ASN A 69 7.23 16.16 17.00
N SER A 70 8.19 16.16 17.92
CA SER A 70 7.94 16.18 19.37
C SER A 70 7.04 15.00 19.79
N ALA A 71 5.79 15.25 20.20
CA ALA A 71 4.83 14.24 20.62
C ALA A 71 3.75 13.95 19.56
N VAL A 72 3.98 14.35 18.30
CA VAL A 72 3.00 14.23 17.21
C VAL A 72 3.60 13.43 16.06
N PHE A 73 2.92 12.36 15.66
CA PHE A 73 3.23 11.67 14.40
C PHE A 73 2.67 12.48 13.23
N CYS A 74 3.53 12.92 12.33
CA CYS A 74 3.15 13.56 11.07
C CYS A 74 3.26 12.53 9.95
N VAL A 75 2.14 12.27 9.27
CA VAL A 75 2.05 11.34 8.15
C VAL A 75 1.85 12.12 6.86
N THR A 76 2.78 11.98 5.92
CA THR A 76 2.74 12.65 4.63
C THR A 76 2.49 11.61 3.54
N PHE A 77 1.54 11.90 2.66
CA PHE A 77 1.25 11.11 1.47
C PHE A 77 1.76 11.84 0.24
N THR A 78 2.50 11.15 -0.61
CA THR A 78 3.04 11.72 -1.86
C THR A 78 2.77 10.76 -3.01
N ASP A 79 2.52 11.32 -4.19
CA ASP A 79 2.46 10.51 -5.40
C ASP A 79 3.81 9.77 -5.59
N ALA A 80 3.72 8.47 -5.82
CA ALA A 80 4.87 7.62 -5.99
C ALA A 80 5.45 7.66 -7.43
N GLU A 81 4.76 8.29 -8.39
CA GLU A 81 5.17 8.34 -9.81
C GLU A 81 6.59 8.91 -10.01
N TYR A 82 7.04 9.81 -9.12
CA TYR A 82 8.35 10.44 -9.19
C TYR A 82 9.45 9.70 -8.41
N TYR A 83 9.14 8.54 -7.83
CA TYR A 83 10.08 7.74 -7.03
C TYR A 83 10.34 6.38 -7.70
N PRO A 84 11.56 5.82 -7.59
CA PRO A 84 11.81 4.48 -8.08
C PRO A 84 10.93 3.47 -7.31
N PRO A 85 10.36 2.47 -8.00
CA PRO A 85 9.61 1.42 -7.34
C PRO A 85 10.52 0.64 -6.38
N PRO A 86 10.02 0.19 -5.22
CA PRO A 86 10.87 -0.49 -4.25
C PRO A 86 11.32 -1.87 -4.74
N ILE A 87 10.51 -2.53 -5.55
CA ILE A 87 10.80 -3.84 -6.14
C ILE A 87 10.35 -3.82 -7.60
N ARG A 88 11.12 -4.46 -8.48
CA ARG A 88 10.73 -4.75 -9.87
C ARG A 88 10.68 -6.25 -10.06
N ILE A 89 9.53 -6.76 -10.52
CA ILE A 89 9.38 -8.18 -10.87
C ILE A 89 9.54 -8.30 -12.39
N GLU A 90 10.48 -9.13 -12.82
CA GLU A 90 10.71 -9.42 -14.23
C GLU A 90 10.27 -10.86 -14.54
N ASN A 91 9.34 -10.99 -15.48
CA ASN A 91 8.94 -12.28 -16.02
C ASN A 91 9.73 -12.57 -17.30
N GLN A 92 10.78 -13.38 -17.15
CA GLN A 92 11.62 -13.81 -18.26
C GLN A 92 11.05 -15.02 -19.03
N SER A 93 9.91 -15.57 -18.60
CA SER A 93 9.26 -16.70 -19.27
C SER A 93 8.40 -16.28 -20.47
N ASP A 94 8.03 -17.26 -21.30
CA ASP A 94 7.13 -17.08 -22.44
C ASP A 94 5.63 -17.19 -22.07
N VAL A 95 5.32 -17.34 -20.78
CA VAL A 95 3.93 -17.45 -20.28
C VAL A 95 3.64 -16.35 -19.26
N PRO A 96 2.39 -15.86 -19.17
CA PRO A 96 2.00 -14.97 -18.09
C PRO A 96 2.08 -15.71 -16.75
N VAL A 97 2.52 -15.01 -15.70
CA VAL A 97 2.64 -15.56 -14.34
C VAL A 97 1.72 -14.79 -13.42
N LEU A 98 0.83 -15.51 -12.72
CA LEU A 98 0.01 -14.93 -11.67
C LEU A 98 0.84 -14.88 -10.40
N TYR A 99 0.91 -13.73 -9.74
CA TYR A 99 1.64 -13.58 -8.49
C TYR A 99 0.81 -12.85 -7.44
N GLN A 100 1.15 -13.10 -6.17
CA GLN A 100 0.60 -12.40 -5.00
C GLN A 100 1.58 -12.51 -3.83
N GLN A 101 1.49 -11.59 -2.86
CA GLN A 101 2.16 -11.78 -1.58
C GLN A 101 1.58 -12.99 -0.84
N GLN A 102 2.45 -13.78 -0.21
CA GLN A 102 1.99 -14.85 0.67
C GLN A 102 1.29 -14.26 1.90
N SER A 103 0.08 -14.76 2.19
CA SER A 103 -0.68 -14.43 3.41
C SER A 103 -1.04 -15.70 4.18
N GLU A 104 -1.20 -15.58 5.49
CA GLU A 104 -1.62 -16.66 6.38
C GLU A 104 -3.15 -16.85 6.40
N GLY A 105 -3.91 -15.89 5.88
CA GLY A 105 -5.36 -15.90 5.82
C GLY A 105 -5.94 -15.79 4.40
N PRO A 106 -7.28 -15.79 4.27
CA PRO A 106 -7.95 -15.59 2.99
C PRO A 106 -7.50 -14.27 2.34
N ILE A 107 -6.95 -14.37 1.12
CA ILE A 107 -6.52 -13.21 0.34
C ILE A 107 -7.67 -12.76 -0.56
N GLY A 108 -7.94 -11.46 -0.58
CA GLY A 108 -8.88 -10.89 -1.54
C GLY A 108 -8.38 -11.09 -2.96
N GLN A 109 -9.26 -11.52 -3.88
CA GLN A 109 -8.89 -11.79 -5.28
C GLN A 109 -8.18 -10.60 -5.94
N HIS A 110 -8.55 -9.37 -5.57
CA HIS A 110 -7.96 -8.12 -6.04
C HIS A 110 -6.44 -7.95 -5.75
N LEU A 111 -5.85 -8.76 -4.86
CA LEU A 111 -4.41 -8.72 -4.56
C LEU A 111 -3.59 -9.64 -5.47
N ARG A 112 -4.25 -10.40 -6.35
CA ARG A 112 -3.59 -11.21 -7.38
C ARG A 112 -3.32 -10.34 -8.59
N THR A 113 -2.18 -10.56 -9.25
CA THR A 113 -1.82 -9.77 -10.43
C THR A 113 -1.04 -10.60 -11.41
N ILE A 114 -1.24 -10.33 -12.70
CA ILE A 114 -0.55 -11.03 -13.78
C ILE A 114 0.66 -10.22 -14.22
N CYS A 115 1.84 -10.83 -14.17
CA CYS A 115 3.01 -10.35 -14.89
C CYS A 115 3.04 -11.02 -16.28
N LYS A 116 2.89 -10.23 -17.35
CA LYS A 116 2.83 -10.76 -18.72
C LYS A 116 4.15 -11.43 -19.12
N ALA A 117 4.09 -12.34 -20.08
CA ALA A 117 5.28 -12.98 -20.65
C ALA A 117 6.28 -11.93 -21.14
N ARG A 118 7.58 -12.18 -20.94
CA ARG A 118 8.69 -11.30 -21.37
C ARG A 118 8.50 -9.82 -20.97
N SER A 119 7.93 -9.58 -19.80
CA SER A 119 7.62 -8.24 -19.32
C SER A 119 8.18 -8.01 -17.91
N HIS A 120 8.02 -6.79 -17.42
CA HIS A 120 8.27 -6.47 -16.03
C HIS A 120 7.14 -5.62 -15.49
N ILE A 121 7.08 -5.54 -14.17
CA ILE A 121 6.15 -4.71 -13.44
C ILE A 121 6.83 -4.15 -12.19
N ASP A 122 6.30 -3.03 -11.73
CA ASP A 122 6.68 -2.45 -10.45
C ASP A 122 5.87 -3.10 -9.33
N TYR A 123 6.50 -3.27 -8.17
CA TYR A 123 5.89 -3.95 -7.04
C TYR A 123 6.29 -3.29 -5.72
N ALA A 124 5.32 -3.26 -4.80
CA ALA A 124 5.51 -3.01 -3.39
C ALA A 124 4.66 -4.02 -2.61
N TRP A 125 5.15 -4.45 -1.45
CA TRP A 125 4.44 -5.41 -0.62
C TRP A 125 3.04 -4.92 -0.28
N ASP A 126 2.04 -5.78 -0.48
CA ASP A 126 0.64 -5.46 -0.19
C ASP A 126 0.45 -5.31 1.34
N ASP A 127 0.94 -6.28 2.13
CA ASP A 127 1.02 -6.21 3.59
C ASP A 127 2.46 -5.95 4.05
N LEU A 128 2.67 -4.81 4.71
CA LEU A 128 3.97 -4.39 5.23
C LEU A 128 4.46 -5.23 6.42
N TYR A 129 3.62 -6.02 7.05
CA TYR A 129 3.98 -6.87 8.21
C TYR A 129 3.81 -8.36 7.93
N GLY A 130 3.18 -8.70 6.80
CA GLY A 130 3.03 -10.07 6.33
C GLY A 130 4.33 -10.69 5.81
N SER A 131 4.21 -11.95 5.36
CA SER A 131 5.33 -12.73 4.82
C SER A 131 5.97 -12.02 3.63
N ARG A 132 7.31 -11.89 3.64
CA ARG A 132 8.11 -11.34 2.53
C ARG A 132 8.40 -12.39 1.47
N ARG A 133 7.34 -13.08 1.03
CA ARG A 133 7.40 -14.13 0.02
C ARG A 133 6.33 -13.87 -1.03
N ILE A 134 6.69 -14.10 -2.28
CA ILE A 134 5.78 -14.04 -3.41
C ILE A 134 5.43 -15.47 -3.79
N VAL A 135 4.14 -15.75 -3.95
CA VAL A 135 3.64 -17.01 -4.49
C VAL A 135 3.38 -16.80 -5.97
N LEU A 136 3.90 -17.70 -6.80
CA LEU A 136 3.65 -17.75 -8.24
C LEU A 136 2.67 -18.89 -8.54
N GLN A 137 1.72 -18.65 -9.44
CA GLN A 137 0.73 -19.62 -9.91
C GLN A 137 0.68 -19.67 -11.44
#